data_AF-A0A3D3GJR0-F1
#
_entry.id   AF-A0A3D3GJR0-F1
#
_cell.length_a   1.000
_cell.length_b   1.000
_cell.length_c   1.000
_cell.angle_alpha   90.00
_cell.angle_beta   90.00
_cell.angle_gamma   90.00
#
_symmetry.space_group_name_H-M   'P 1'
#
loop_
_entity.id
_entity.type
_entity.pdbx_description
1 polymer ?
#
loop_
_entity_poly.entity_id
_entity_poly.type
_entity_poly.pdbx_seq_one_letter_code
_entity_poly.pdbx_strand_id
1 'polypeptide(L)'
;MLDDEPDFLPPKPEEIPDRLARKWEERETKESLVVCRNCGKQVLASSSVCAYCGGRLSNGKKPFWVMVAAAVLILFSILFFLRRWV
;
A
#
# COMPACT_ATOMS: atom_id res chain seq x y z
N MET A 1 17.90 -0.19 37.44
CA MET A 1 16.92 0.46 36.56
C MET A 1 16.93 -0.36 35.28
N LEU A 2 16.22 -1.49 35.33
CA LEU A 2 16.00 -2.36 34.19
C LEU A 2 14.62 -1.95 33.70
N ASP A 3 14.56 -1.44 32.47
CA ASP A 3 13.35 -0.99 31.82
C ASP A 3 12.32 -2.13 31.88
N ASP A 4 11.22 -1.89 32.62
CA ASP A 4 9.98 -2.64 32.50
C ASP A 4 9.45 -2.39 31.08
N GLU A 5 10.01 -3.09 30.09
CA GLU A 5 9.41 -3.23 28.77
C GLU A 5 8.05 -3.89 29.01
N PRO A 6 6.92 -3.16 28.87
CA PRO A 6 5.63 -3.76 29.12
C PRO A 6 5.47 -4.90 28.12
N ASP A 7 5.39 -6.12 28.63
CA ASP A 7 5.02 -7.32 27.87
C ASP A 7 3.59 -7.10 27.33
N PHE A 8 3.49 -6.38 26.21
CA PHE A 8 2.30 -6.28 25.39
C PHE A 8 2.08 -7.65 24.75
N LEU A 9 1.61 -8.60 25.56
CA LEU A 9 1.09 -9.85 25.07
C LEU A 9 -0.10 -9.50 24.17
N PRO A 10 -0.11 -9.97 22.91
CA PRO A 10 -1.24 -9.76 22.04
C PRO A 10 -2.50 -10.29 22.73
N PRO A 11 -3.63 -9.56 22.67
CA PRO A 11 -4.86 -9.98 23.32
C PRO A 11 -5.27 -11.35 22.78
N LYS A 12 -5.70 -12.25 23.68
CA LYS A 12 -6.11 -13.59 23.28
C LYS A 12 -7.28 -13.49 22.28
N PRO A 13 -7.28 -14.30 21.20
CA PRO A 13 -8.30 -14.24 20.15
C PRO A 13 -9.74 -14.36 20.64
N GLU A 14 -9.96 -14.96 21.82
CA GLU A 14 -11.28 -15.19 22.42
C GLU A 14 -12.01 -13.92 22.90
N GLU A 15 -11.32 -12.78 23.06
CA GLU A 15 -11.93 -11.54 23.57
C GLU A 15 -12.25 -10.50 22.48
N ILE A 16 -11.92 -10.79 21.21
CA ILE A 16 -12.11 -9.83 20.12
C ILE A 16 -13.54 -9.99 19.59
N PRO A 17 -14.44 -9.00 19.79
CA PRO A 17 -15.80 -9.12 19.28
C PRO A 17 -15.76 -9.23 17.75
N ASP A 18 -16.65 -10.04 17.16
CA ASP A 18 -16.62 -10.43 15.74
C ASP A 18 -16.47 -9.27 14.74
N ARG A 19 -16.97 -8.08 15.08
CA ARG A 19 -16.78 -6.86 14.25
C ARG A 19 -15.33 -6.39 14.21
N LEU A 20 -14.61 -6.50 15.32
CA LEU A 20 -13.19 -6.21 15.38
C LEU A 20 -12.40 -7.36 14.75
N ALA A 21 -12.72 -8.64 15.00
CA ALA A 21 -12.00 -9.75 14.39
C ALA A 21 -11.88 -9.61 12.86
N ARG A 22 -13.01 -9.33 12.17
CA ARG A 22 -13.03 -9.07 10.72
C ARG A 22 -12.16 -7.89 10.28
N LYS A 23 -12.15 -6.79 11.04
CA LYS A 23 -11.36 -5.58 10.73
C LYS A 23 -9.86 -5.79 10.93
N TRP A 24 -9.46 -6.80 11.70
CA TRP A 24 -8.06 -7.13 11.98
C TRP A 24 -7.55 -8.18 10.99
N GLU A 25 -8.36 -9.19 10.66
CA GLU A 25 -8.09 -10.15 9.58
C GLU A 25 -7.92 -9.49 8.21
N GLU A 26 -8.70 -8.46 7.90
CA GLU A 26 -8.61 -7.73 6.62
C GLU A 26 -7.36 -6.84 6.53
N ARG A 27 -6.75 -6.47 7.67
CA ARG A 27 -5.45 -5.76 7.69
C ARG A 27 -4.28 -6.71 7.53
N GLU A 28 -4.28 -7.86 8.22
CA GLU A 28 -3.20 -8.85 8.11
C GLU A 28 -3.06 -9.42 6.69
N THR A 29 -4.16 -9.51 5.94
CA THR A 29 -4.17 -10.18 4.63
C THR A 29 -3.74 -9.30 3.45
N LYS A 30 -3.58 -7.97 3.64
CA LYS A 30 -3.24 -7.03 2.53
C LYS A 30 -1.88 -6.36 2.64
N GLU A 31 -1.11 -6.69 3.67
CA GLU A 31 0.22 -6.13 3.86
C GLU A 31 1.23 -6.91 3.02
N SER A 32 1.42 -6.49 1.76
CA SER A 32 2.54 -6.98 0.96
C SER A 32 3.84 -6.51 1.59
N LEU A 33 4.71 -7.45 1.94
CA LEU A 33 6.07 -7.19 2.41
C LEU A 33 7.02 -7.07 1.21
N VAL A 34 7.94 -6.13 1.26
CA VAL A 34 9.01 -5.93 0.26
C VAL A 34 10.37 -5.89 0.94
N VAL A 35 11.40 -6.34 0.22
CA VAL A 35 12.78 -6.28 0.71
C VAL A 35 13.37 -4.90 0.40
N CYS A 36 13.85 -4.22 1.43
CA CYS A 36 14.55 -2.96 1.26
C CYS A 36 15.86 -3.18 0.51
N ARG A 37 16.07 -2.49 -0.62
CA ARG A 37 17.30 -2.59 -1.42
C ARG A 37 18.52 -1.94 -0.75
N ASN A 38 18.32 -1.11 0.26
CA ASN A 38 19.41 -0.42 0.95
C ASN A 38 20.02 -1.29 2.07
N CYS A 39 19.18 -2.03 2.82
CA CYS A 39 19.64 -2.79 3.99
C CYS A 39 19.23 -4.27 3.99
N GLY A 40 18.50 -4.74 2.98
CA GLY A 40 18.08 -6.15 2.86
C GLY A 40 16.98 -6.62 3.82
N LYS A 41 16.42 -5.73 4.65
CA LYS A 41 15.35 -6.08 5.61
C LYS A 41 13.97 -6.04 4.95
N GLN A 42 13.07 -6.89 5.44
CA GLN A 42 11.68 -6.91 5.01
C GLN A 42 10.91 -5.76 5.67
N VAL A 43 10.13 -5.04 4.87
CA VAL A 43 9.35 -3.88 5.29
C VAL A 43 8.01 -3.86 4.54
N LEU A 44 7.04 -3.15 5.10
CA LEU A 44 5.72 -2.98 4.49
C LEU A 44 5.83 -2.24 3.15
N ALA A 45 5.28 -2.80 2.07
CA ALA A 45 5.23 -2.16 0.75
C ALA A 45 4.36 -0.90 0.72
N SER A 46 3.51 -0.72 1.74
CA SER A 46 2.75 0.51 1.96
C SER A 46 3.63 1.65 2.46
N SER A 47 4.75 1.35 3.14
CA SER A 47 5.66 2.36 3.72
C SER A 47 6.53 3.00 2.65
N SER A 48 6.69 4.33 2.67
CA SER A 48 7.54 5.06 1.72
C SER A 48 9.01 5.07 2.12
N VAL A 49 9.31 4.71 3.37
CA VAL A 49 10.63 4.75 3.99
C VAL A 49 10.83 3.49 4.81
N CYS A 50 12.02 2.91 4.73
CA CYS A 50 12.42 1.76 5.52
C CYS A 50 12.60 2.17 6.99
N ALA A 51 11.83 1.56 7.89
CA ALA A 51 11.92 1.80 9.33
C ALA A 51 13.29 1.44 9.94
N TYR A 52 14.08 0.60 9.26
CA TYR A 52 15.37 0.14 9.79
C TYR A 52 16.56 0.99 9.38
N CYS A 53 16.57 1.54 8.17
CA CYS A 53 17.73 2.27 7.64
C CYS A 53 17.40 3.68 7.16
N GLY A 54 16.13 4.09 7.17
CA GLY A 54 15.69 5.38 6.64
C GLY A 54 15.75 5.50 5.11
N GLY A 55 16.08 4.41 4.40
CA GLY A 55 16.12 4.40 2.94
C GLY A 55 14.73 4.52 2.31
N ARG A 56 14.60 5.26 1.20
CA ARG A 56 13.33 5.39 0.48
C ARG A 56 12.95 4.09 -0.21
N LEU A 57 11.68 3.72 -0.07
CA LEU A 57 11.06 2.58 -0.75
C LEU A 57 10.31 3.12 -1.97
N SER A 58 10.61 2.60 -3.16
CA SER A 58 9.92 3.03 -4.37
C SER A 58 8.55 2.34 -4.45
N ASN A 59 7.53 2.98 -3.90
CA ASN A 59 6.17 2.46 -3.95
C ASN A 59 5.61 2.73 -5.35
N GLY A 60 5.58 1.71 -6.20
CA GLY A 60 5.27 1.81 -7.64
C GLY A 60 3.81 2.11 -8.01
N LYS A 61 3.07 2.89 -7.21
CA LYS A 61 1.69 3.25 -7.53
C LYS A 61 1.69 4.44 -8.50
N LYS A 62 1.37 4.20 -9.77
CA LYS A 62 1.11 5.28 -10.72
C LYS A 62 -0.12 6.09 -10.26
N PRO A 63 -0.14 7.42 -10.38
CA PRO A 63 -1.29 8.22 -9.98
C PRO A 63 -2.52 7.84 -10.82
N PHE A 64 -3.68 7.69 -10.18
CA PHE A 64 -4.95 7.40 -10.86
C PHE A 64 -5.26 8.40 -12.00
N TRP A 65 -4.89 9.68 -11.80
CA TRP A 65 -5.02 10.74 -12.80
C TRP A 65 -4.26 10.47 -14.11
N VAL A 66 -3.15 9.74 -14.07
CA VAL A 66 -2.41 9.36 -15.29
C VAL A 66 -3.24 8.41 -16.15
N MET A 67 -4.05 7.53 -15.54
CA MET A 67 -4.96 6.66 -16.28
C MET A 67 -6.11 7.45 -16.90
N VAL A 68 -6.67 8.41 -16.16
CA VAL A 68 -7.76 9.27 -16.66
C VAL A 68 -7.29 10.13 -17.84
N ALA A 69 -6.11 10.75 -17.73
CA ALA A 69 -5.54 11.56 -18.81
C ALA A 69 -5.30 10.73 -20.08
N ALA A 70 -4.76 9.51 -19.94
CA ALA A 70 -4.56 8.61 -21.08
C ALA A 70 -5.89 8.26 -21.77
N ALA A 71 -6.93 7.93 -21.00
CA ALA A 71 -8.25 7.61 -21.54
C ALA A 71 -8.88 8.81 -22.29
N VAL A 72 -8.76 10.02 -21.74
CA VAL A 72 -9.27 11.25 -22.38
C VAL A 72 -8.53 11.53 -23.70
N LEU A 73 -7.21 11.38 -23.74
CA LEU A 73 -6.43 11.58 -24.98
C LEU A 73 -6.79 10.55 -26.06
N ILE A 74 -7.01 9.30 -25.67
CA ILE A 74 -7.44 8.24 -26.59
C ILE A 74 -8.84 8.57 -27.14
N LEU A 75 -9.80 8.90 -26.28
CA LEU A 75 -11.16 9.27 -26.70
C LEU A 75 -11.16 10.51 -27.59
N PHE A 76 -10.38 11.54 -27.23
CA PHE A 76 -10.27 12.76 -28.02
C PHE A 76 -9.65 12.48 -29.39
N SER A 77 -8.63 11.61 -29.45
CA SER A 77 -8.04 11.16 -30.71
C SER A 77 -9.09 10.43 -31.57
N ILE A 78 -9.82 9.46 -30.99
CA ILE A 78 -10.87 8.72 -31.70
C ILE A 78 -11.95 9.68 -32.22
N LEU A 79 -12.47 10.59 -31.39
CA LEU A 79 -13.48 11.56 -31.78
C LEU A 79 -12.96 12.52 -32.87
N PHE A 80 -11.69 12.92 -32.81
CA PHE A 80 -11.06 13.73 -33.84
C PHE A 80 -10.94 12.98 -35.16
N PHE A 81 -10.53 11.71 -35.12
CA PHE A 81 -10.48 10.85 -36.31
C PHE A 81 -11.86 10.62 -36.92
N LEU A 82 -12.89 10.40 -36.10
CA LEU A 82 -14.27 10.24 -36.54
C LEU A 82 -14.84 11.54 -37.15
N ARG A 83 -14.55 12.71 -36.55
CA ARG A 83 -14.94 14.02 -37.10
C ARG A 83 -14.15 14.43 -38.33
N ARG A 84 -12.98 13.85 -38.58
CA ARG A 84 -12.16 14.15 -39.76
C ARG A 84 -12.58 13.33 -40.98
N TRP A 85 -13.27 12.22 -40.78
CA TRP A 85 -13.72 11.29 -41.81
C TRP A 85 -15.17 11.49 -42.29
N VAL A 86 -15.91 12.41 -41.65
CA VAL A 86 -17.25 12.86 -42.02
C VAL A 86 -17.14 14.28 -42.57
#